data_AF-A0A2W7P7Q0-F1
#
_entry.id   AF-A0A2W7P7Q0-F1
#
_cell.length_a   1.000
_cell.length_b   1.000
_cell.length_c   1.000
_cell.angle_alpha   90.00
_cell.angle_beta   90.00
_cell.angle_gamma   90.00
#
_symmetry.space_group_name_H-M   'P 1'
#
loop_
_entity.id
_entity.type
_entity.pdbx_description
1 polymer ?
#
loop_
_entity_poly.entity_id
_entity_poly.type
_entity_poly.pdbx_seq_one_letter_code
_entity_poly.pdbx_strand_id
1 'polypeptide(L)' 'MTNDNYPRDLIGYGARPPHARWPGGARVALQFVLNYEEGGE' A
#
# COMPACT_ATOMS: atom_id res chain seq x y z
N MET A 1 1.51 -22.96 9.89
CA MET A 1 0.15 -22.97 10.44
C MET A 1 -0.35 -21.55 10.36
N THR A 2 -1.08 -21.22 9.30
CA THR A 2 -1.86 -19.98 9.25
C THR A 2 -2.88 -20.07 10.36
N ASN A 3 -2.94 -19.05 11.20
CA ASN A 3 -3.96 -18.96 12.23
C ASN A 3 -5.28 -18.66 11.51
N ASP A 4 -6.02 -19.71 11.13
CA ASP A 4 -7.20 -19.62 10.25
C ASP A 4 -8.35 -18.78 10.84
N ASN A 5 -8.25 -18.36 12.11
CA ASN A 5 -9.19 -17.49 12.80
C ASN A 5 -8.74 -16.03 12.94
N TYR A 6 -7.55 -15.64 12.43
CA TYR A 6 -7.09 -14.26 12.51
C TYR A 6 -7.18 -13.57 11.14
N PRO A 7 -8.16 -12.67 10.92
CA PRO A 7 -8.49 -12.17 9.59
C PRO A 7 -7.52 -11.11 9.05
N ARG A 8 -6.39 -10.89 9.73
CA ARG A 8 -5.44 -9.84 9.37
C ARG A 8 -4.10 -10.47 9.01
N ASP A 9 -3.55 -10.02 7.89
CA ASP A 9 -2.14 -10.22 7.61
C ASP A 9 -1.31 -9.30 8.50
N LEU A 10 -0.58 -9.89 9.46
CA LEU A 10 0.30 -9.16 10.38
C LEU A 10 1.73 -9.01 9.85
N ILE A 11 2.09 -9.71 8.76
CA ILE A 11 3.47 -9.83 8.30
C ILE A 11 3.67 -9.03 7.02
N GLY A 12 2.73 -9.11 6.07
CA GLY A 12 2.87 -8.50 4.76
C GLY A 12 4.16 -8.93 4.06
N TYR A 13 4.90 -7.97 3.51
CA TYR A 13 6.14 -8.23 2.79
C TYR A 13 7.34 -8.63 3.69
N GLY A 14 7.22 -8.52 5.02
CA GLY A 14 8.31 -8.78 5.96
C GLY A 14 9.58 -7.99 5.63
N ALA A 15 10.75 -8.58 5.90
CA ALA A 15 12.05 -7.90 5.77
C ALA A 15 12.56 -7.74 4.32
N ARG A 16 11.89 -8.36 3.33
CA ARG A 16 12.37 -8.41 1.92
C ARG A 16 11.24 -8.03 0.95
N PRO A 17 10.82 -6.76 0.92
CA PRO A 17 9.81 -6.30 -0.02
C PRO A 17 10.29 -6.38 -1.48
N PRO A 18 9.36 -6.56 -2.43
CA PRO A 18 9.71 -6.58 -3.85
C PRO A 18 10.21 -5.20 -4.31
N HIS A 19 11.14 -5.19 -5.27
CA HIS A 19 11.56 -3.96 -5.91
C HIS A 19 10.45 -3.44 -6.85
N ALA A 20 9.96 -2.23 -6.62
CA ALA A 20 8.78 -1.69 -7.31
C ALA A 20 8.96 -1.46 -8.83
N ARG A 21 10.21 -1.23 -9.30
CA ARG A 21 10.55 -1.05 -10.73
C ARG A 21 9.69 0.03 -11.41
N TRP A 22 9.64 1.22 -10.82
CA TRP A 22 8.91 2.34 -11.41
C TRP A 22 9.44 2.74 -12.79
N PRO A 23 8.57 3.27 -13.69
CA PRO A 23 8.98 3.72 -15.01
C PRO A 23 10.16 4.69 -14.96
N GLY A 24 11.04 4.61 -15.95
CA GLY A 24 12.23 5.47 -16.06
C GLY A 24 13.27 5.26 -14.94
N GLY A 25 13.17 4.19 -14.15
CA GLY A 25 14.06 3.97 -13.01
C GLY A 25 13.81 4.93 -11.85
N ALA A 26 12.60 5.49 -11.74
CA ALA A 26 12.25 6.40 -10.66
C ALA A 26 12.42 5.74 -9.29
N ARG A 27 12.98 6.50 -8.35
CA ARG A 27 13.27 6.01 -6.98
C ARG A 27 12.06 6.07 -6.05
N VAL A 28 11.06 6.88 -6.40
CA VAL A 28 9.83 7.10 -5.65
C VAL A 28 8.68 7.35 -6.62
N ALA A 29 7.47 6.92 -6.24
CA ALA A 29 6.25 7.30 -6.91
C ALA A 29 5.54 8.34 -6.04
N LEU A 30 5.21 9.50 -6.61
CA LEU A 30 4.38 10.52 -5.96
C LEU A 30 2.95 10.36 -6.45
N GLN A 31 2.00 10.33 -5.53
CA GLN A 31 0.58 10.26 -5.85
C GLN A 31 -0.16 11.39 -5.14
N PHE A 32 -0.61 12.37 -5.90
CA PHE A 32 -1.50 13.41 -5.38
C PHE A 32 -2.91 12.84 -5.26
N VAL A 33 -3.51 13.02 -4.09
CA VAL A 33 -4.92 12.67 -3.82
C VAL A 33 -5.63 13.98 -3.53
N LEU A 34 -6.67 14.28 -4.29
CA LEU A 34 -7.60 15.35 -3.98
C LEU A 34 -8.95 14.73 -3.69
N ASN A 35 -9.28 14.67 -2.41
CA ASN A 35 -10.63 14.34 -2.00
C ASN A 35 -11.42 15.65 -1.99
N TYR A 36 -12.56 15.65 -2.69
CA TYR A 36 -13.54 16.71 -2.60
C TYR A 36 -14.80 16.07 -2.02
N GLU A 37 -14.97 16.27 -0.72
CA GLU A 37 -16.07 15.70 0.09
C GLU A 37 -16.99 16.81 0.61
N GLU A 38 -16.86 18.01 0.05
CA GLU A 38 -17.57 19.20 0.51
C GLU A 38 -19.04 19.12 0.07
N GLY A 39 -19.94 19.25 1.05
CA GLY A 39 -21.38 18.97 0.91
C GLY A 39 -21.84 17.83 1.81
N GLY A 40 -21.76 18.05 3.13
CA GLY A 40 -22.47 17.25 4.14
C GLY A 40 -23.87 17.80 4.44
N GLU A 41 -24.39 18.66 3.57
CA GLU A 41 -25.75 19.22 3.53
C GLU A 41 -26.22 19.36 2.08
#